data_AF-A0A931V5V3-F1
#
_entry.id   AF-A0A931V5V3-F1
#
_cell.length_a   1.000
_cell.length_b   1.000
_cell.length_c   1.000
_cell.angle_alpha   90.00
_cell.angle_beta   90.00
_cell.angle_gamma   90.00
#
_symmetry.space_group_name_H-M   'P 1'
#
loop_
_entity.id
_entity.type
_entity.pdbx_description
1 polymer ?
#
loop_
_entity_poly.entity_id
_entity_poly.type
_entity_poly.pdbx_seq_one_letter_code
_entity_poly.pdbx_strand_id
1 'polypeptide(L)'
;MTTAATTTEVFRRVLLPAITGGELVIERPFGPKAARAAGEAMGLGDRTAEEREVDRMLSTTTLERGDEALLRRLRRLTATDAVTISPRIDGSVVWLGALLHDVVAAFHPDLPGVFRRRAPHQLLEATAVALEEVPAPPTVRSALLRHAWLGDLPRFSLLRTELRWWVGGASFVGKEPPRRLLAWPEVRRVRRDDRTVEILRLPELFADNTTTAIGSLHARAMAAFLAATPLTDLMMAGRLSPPFQLTEAAAHLIASPAGARLARRAIALGEEGGKFAREVLASVGGAAAAALA
;
A
#
# COMPACT_ATOMS: atom_id res chain seq x y z
N MET A 1 -20.80 5.50 -6.70
CA MET A 1 -19.95 4.64 -7.57
C MET A 1 -20.43 3.22 -7.36
N THR A 2 -20.68 2.46 -8.43
CA THR A 2 -21.06 1.04 -8.29
C THR A 2 -19.86 0.24 -7.80
N THR A 3 -20.09 -0.94 -7.23
CA THR A 3 -19.01 -1.82 -6.75
C THR A 3 -18.01 -2.15 -7.86
N ALA A 4 -18.49 -2.50 -9.06
CA ALA A 4 -17.65 -2.77 -10.23
C ALA A 4 -16.81 -1.55 -10.66
N ALA A 5 -17.37 -0.34 -10.61
CA ALA A 5 -16.61 0.88 -10.89
C ALA A 5 -15.52 1.13 -9.83
N THR A 6 -15.81 0.87 -8.56
CA THR A 6 -14.81 0.95 -7.48
C THR A 6 -13.67 -0.03 -7.71
N THR A 7 -13.97 -1.30 -7.99
CA THR A 7 -12.95 -2.31 -8.29
C THR A 7 -12.07 -1.88 -9.45
N THR A 8 -12.68 -1.45 -10.56
CA THR A 8 -11.95 -0.96 -11.75
C THR A 8 -11.00 0.19 -11.40
N GLU A 9 -11.47 1.17 -10.63
CA GLU A 9 -10.65 2.31 -10.24
C GLU A 9 -9.54 1.93 -9.26
N VAL A 10 -9.75 0.96 -8.37
CA VAL A 10 -8.69 0.42 -7.49
C VAL A 10 -7.59 -0.24 -8.31
N PHE A 11 -7.94 -1.04 -9.31
CA PHE A 11 -6.96 -1.62 -10.22
C PHE A 11 -6.18 -0.55 -10.97
N ARG A 12 -6.88 0.41 -11.58
CA ARG A 12 -6.29 1.47 -12.40
C ARG A 12 -5.35 2.37 -11.60
N ARG A 13 -5.78 2.81 -10.41
CA ARG A 13 -5.08 3.84 -9.62
C ARG A 13 -4.04 3.27 -8.68
N VAL A 14 -4.22 2.03 -8.23
CA VAL A 14 -3.43 1.44 -7.15
C VAL A 14 -2.74 0.17 -7.60
N LEU A 15 -3.49 -0.89 -7.89
CA LEU A 15 -2.91 -2.23 -8.00
C LEU A 15 -2.00 -2.38 -9.22
N LEU A 16 -2.41 -1.89 -10.40
CA LEU A 16 -1.61 -2.02 -11.61
C LEU A 16 -0.31 -1.18 -11.52
N PRO A 17 -0.34 0.11 -11.13
CA PRO A 17 0.90 0.85 -10.86
C PRO A 17 1.77 0.15 -9.80
N ALA A 18 1.16 -0.38 -8.73
CA ALA A 18 1.88 -1.06 -7.67
C ALA A 18 2.74 -2.21 -8.18
N ILE A 19 2.25 -3.00 -9.13
CA ILE A 19 2.98 -4.16 -9.66
C ILE A 19 3.89 -3.86 -10.84
N THR A 20 3.54 -2.85 -11.65
CA THR A 20 4.31 -2.46 -12.83
C THR A 20 5.40 -1.44 -12.52
N GLY A 21 5.40 -0.84 -11.31
CA GLY A 21 6.26 0.28 -10.96
C GLY A 21 5.82 1.60 -11.60
N GLY A 22 4.56 1.69 -12.04
CA GLY A 22 3.98 2.90 -12.62
C GLY A 22 3.59 3.94 -11.57
N GLU A 23 3.14 5.11 -12.00
CA GLU A 23 2.73 6.19 -11.10
C GLU A 23 1.39 5.90 -10.40
N LEU A 24 1.34 6.12 -9.08
CA LEU A 24 0.08 6.07 -8.31
C LEU A 24 -0.68 7.37 -8.48
N VAL A 25 -1.94 7.26 -8.89
CA VAL A 25 -2.82 8.42 -9.07
C VAL A 25 -3.67 8.63 -7.82
N ILE A 26 -3.30 9.64 -7.03
CA ILE A 26 -4.03 10.02 -5.82
C ILE A 26 -5.15 11.00 -6.19
N GLU A 27 -6.38 10.56 -6.02
CA GLU A 27 -7.61 11.26 -6.38
C GLU A 27 -8.57 11.24 -5.18
N ARG A 28 -9.87 11.45 -5.41
CA ARG A 28 -10.90 11.29 -4.39
C ARG A 28 -10.78 9.91 -3.72
N PRO A 29 -10.83 9.86 -2.36
CA PRO A 29 -10.81 8.59 -1.63
C PRO A 29 -12.00 7.71 -2.01
N PHE A 30 -11.79 6.41 -1.98
CA PHE A 30 -12.81 5.39 -2.20
C PHE A 30 -13.82 5.37 -1.03
N GLY A 31 -13.30 5.43 0.19
CA GLY A 31 -14.05 5.33 1.43
C GLY A 31 -14.19 3.86 1.90
N PRO A 32 -14.16 3.61 3.22
CA PRO A 32 -14.18 2.26 3.79
C PRO A 32 -15.28 1.32 3.29
N LYS A 33 -16.52 1.83 3.19
CA LYS A 33 -17.68 1.02 2.76
C LYS A 33 -17.55 0.57 1.30
N ALA A 34 -17.09 1.46 0.42
CA ALA A 34 -16.91 1.14 -1.00
C ALA A 34 -15.72 0.20 -1.20
N ALA A 35 -14.62 0.42 -0.46
CA ALA A 35 -13.45 -0.45 -0.45
C ALA A 35 -13.81 -1.88 -0.03
N ARG A 36 -14.56 -2.04 1.06
CA ARG A 36 -15.04 -3.33 1.55
C ARG A 36 -15.96 -4.02 0.54
N ALA A 37 -16.97 -3.30 0.04
CA ALA A 37 -17.89 -3.85 -0.96
C ALA A 37 -17.17 -4.32 -2.23
N ALA A 38 -16.15 -3.56 -2.69
CA ALA A 38 -15.33 -3.93 -3.84
C ALA A 38 -14.50 -5.20 -3.59
N GLY A 39 -13.95 -5.33 -2.38
CA GLY A 39 -13.25 -6.55 -1.97
C GLY A 39 -14.17 -7.76 -1.83
N GLU A 40 -15.33 -7.61 -1.20
CA GLU A 40 -16.33 -8.68 -1.03
C GLU A 40 -16.85 -9.19 -2.37
N ALA A 41 -17.14 -8.29 -3.33
CA ALA A 41 -17.56 -8.67 -4.68
C ALA A 41 -16.48 -9.44 -5.46
N MET A 42 -15.21 -9.27 -5.11
CA MET A 42 -14.10 -10.02 -5.72
C MET A 42 -13.74 -11.31 -4.95
N GLY A 43 -14.26 -11.49 -3.73
CA GLY A 43 -13.94 -12.62 -2.85
C GLY A 43 -15.06 -13.67 -2.72
N LEU A 44 -16.32 -13.30 -3.01
CA LEU A 44 -17.49 -14.18 -2.89
C LEU A 44 -17.94 -14.68 -4.26
N GLY A 45 -17.39 -15.80 -4.72
CA GLY A 45 -17.96 -16.51 -5.87
C GLY A 45 -17.10 -17.63 -6.45
N ASP A 46 -17.75 -18.76 -6.74
CA ASP A 46 -17.35 -19.65 -7.82
C ASP A 46 -17.25 -18.82 -9.11
N ARG A 47 -16.28 -19.13 -10.00
CA ARG A 47 -15.90 -18.28 -11.16
C ARG A 47 -17.09 -18.00 -12.08
N THR A 48 -17.87 -16.97 -11.78
CA THR A 48 -19.12 -16.62 -12.45
C THR A 48 -18.92 -15.38 -13.31
N ALA A 49 -19.97 -14.95 -14.02
CA ALA A 49 -19.93 -13.98 -15.12
C ALA A 49 -19.18 -12.66 -14.82
N GLU A 50 -19.02 -12.30 -13.55
CA GLU A 50 -18.28 -11.13 -13.07
C GLU A 50 -16.76 -11.27 -13.22
N GLU A 51 -16.17 -12.45 -12.98
CA GLU A 51 -14.75 -12.70 -13.31
C GLU A 51 -14.52 -12.60 -14.82
N ARG A 52 -15.48 -13.07 -15.64
CA ARG A 52 -15.43 -12.94 -17.11
C ARG A 52 -15.66 -11.52 -17.60
N GLU A 53 -16.31 -10.67 -16.81
CA GLU A 53 -16.50 -9.25 -17.10
C GLU A 53 -15.27 -8.44 -16.69
N VAL A 54 -14.69 -8.74 -15.52
CA VAL A 54 -13.41 -8.19 -15.08
C VAL A 54 -12.30 -8.64 -16.03
N ASP A 55 -12.19 -9.92 -16.39
CA ASP A 55 -11.26 -10.41 -17.42
C ASP A 55 -11.55 -9.75 -18.79
N ARG A 56 -12.81 -9.57 -19.21
CA ARG A 56 -13.13 -8.85 -20.48
C ARG A 56 -12.72 -7.38 -20.43
N MET A 57 -13.03 -6.66 -19.35
CA MET A 57 -12.67 -5.25 -19.14
C MET A 57 -11.17 -5.06 -19.01
N LEU A 58 -10.46 -6.08 -18.52
CA LEU A 58 -9.03 -6.07 -18.31
C LEU A 58 -8.23 -6.68 -19.51
N SER A 59 -8.91 -7.33 -20.47
CA SER A 59 -8.31 -8.03 -21.64
C SER A 59 -7.93 -7.14 -22.82
N THR A 60 -8.28 -5.86 -22.86
CA THR A 60 -8.07 -5.07 -24.08
C THR A 60 -6.73 -4.37 -24.19
N THR A 61 -5.84 -4.35 -23.17
CA THR A 61 -4.43 -3.89 -23.36
C THR A 61 -3.48 -4.01 -22.16
N THR A 62 -3.96 -4.12 -20.92
CA THR A 62 -3.12 -3.87 -19.72
C THR A 62 -2.82 -5.09 -18.84
N LEU A 63 -3.65 -6.14 -18.86
CA LEU A 63 -3.37 -7.32 -18.04
C LEU A 63 -2.19 -8.13 -18.49
N GLU A 64 -1.82 -8.17 -19.76
CA GLU A 64 -0.64 -8.95 -20.15
C GLU A 64 0.61 -8.44 -19.43
N ARG A 65 0.78 -7.12 -19.36
CA ARG A 65 1.87 -6.47 -18.64
C ARG A 65 1.73 -6.61 -17.12
N GLY A 66 0.52 -6.46 -16.59
CA GLY A 66 0.23 -6.66 -15.17
C GLY A 66 0.49 -8.09 -14.73
N ASP A 67 -0.03 -9.08 -15.45
CA ASP A 67 0.18 -10.49 -15.21
C ASP A 67 1.65 -10.88 -15.26
N GLU A 68 2.37 -10.42 -16.28
CA GLU A 68 3.81 -10.69 -16.36
C GLU A 68 4.56 -10.06 -15.19
N ALA A 69 4.23 -8.82 -14.81
CA ALA A 69 4.82 -8.16 -13.65
C ALA A 69 4.50 -8.91 -12.35
N LEU A 70 3.25 -9.32 -12.15
CA LEU A 70 2.81 -10.11 -11.00
C LEU A 70 3.55 -11.45 -10.95
N LEU A 71 3.63 -12.18 -12.06
CA LEU A 71 4.35 -13.44 -12.14
C LEU A 71 5.84 -13.27 -11.85
N ARG A 72 6.47 -12.21 -12.37
CA ARG A 72 7.85 -11.86 -12.02
C ARG A 72 8.00 -11.66 -10.51
N ARG A 73 7.08 -10.97 -9.85
CA ARG A 73 7.10 -10.79 -8.39
C ARG A 73 6.92 -12.09 -7.63
N LEU A 74 5.93 -12.89 -8.00
CA LEU A 74 5.66 -14.20 -7.40
C LEU A 74 6.88 -15.11 -7.51
N ARG A 75 7.56 -15.10 -8.67
CA ARG A 75 8.77 -15.88 -8.94
C ARG A 75 9.97 -15.51 -8.08
N ARG A 76 10.02 -14.29 -7.53
CA ARG A 76 11.04 -13.90 -6.53
C ARG A 76 10.86 -14.66 -5.21
N LEU A 77 9.63 -15.02 -4.88
CA LEU A 77 9.30 -15.71 -3.63
C LEU A 77 9.09 -17.21 -3.78
N THR A 78 8.59 -17.69 -4.91
CA THR A 78 8.29 -19.12 -5.09
C THR A 78 8.45 -19.52 -6.55
N ALA A 79 8.97 -20.72 -6.80
CA ALA A 79 8.98 -21.27 -8.15
C ALA A 79 7.53 -21.59 -8.51
N THR A 80 6.88 -20.69 -9.25
CA THR A 80 5.46 -20.83 -9.55
C THR A 80 5.11 -20.39 -10.96
N ASP A 81 4.22 -21.18 -11.55
CA ASP A 81 3.66 -20.94 -12.86
C ASP A 81 2.27 -20.33 -12.79
N ALA A 82 1.88 -19.68 -13.87
CA ALA A 82 0.71 -18.82 -13.94
C ALA A 82 -0.62 -19.58 -13.76
N VAL A 83 -0.63 -20.89 -14.07
CA VAL A 83 -1.76 -21.81 -13.91
C VAL A 83 -1.97 -22.16 -12.43
N THR A 84 -0.89 -22.28 -11.65
CA THR A 84 -0.93 -22.74 -10.26
C THR A 84 -1.50 -21.70 -9.29
N ILE A 85 -1.50 -20.42 -9.67
CA ILE A 85 -1.93 -19.31 -8.78
C ILE A 85 -3.34 -18.78 -9.13
N SER A 86 -4.06 -19.34 -10.10
CA SER A 86 -5.43 -18.90 -10.40
C SER A 86 -6.39 -19.16 -9.22
N PRO A 87 -7.30 -18.22 -8.85
CA PRO A 87 -7.44 -16.83 -9.33
C PRO A 87 -6.34 -15.89 -8.84
N ARG A 88 -5.74 -15.08 -9.72
CA ARG A 88 -4.53 -14.29 -9.42
C ARG A 88 -4.76 -13.07 -8.51
N ILE A 89 -6.00 -12.83 -8.11
CA ILE A 89 -6.38 -11.81 -7.15
C ILE A 89 -7.30 -12.39 -6.08
N ASP A 90 -7.15 -11.87 -4.87
CA ASP A 90 -8.01 -12.12 -3.72
C ASP A 90 -8.76 -10.82 -3.42
N GLY A 91 -10.06 -10.88 -3.09
CA GLY A 91 -10.85 -9.70 -2.77
C GLY A 91 -10.22 -8.83 -1.67
N SER A 92 -9.49 -9.43 -0.74
CA SER A 92 -8.74 -8.69 0.29
C SER A 92 -7.62 -7.82 -0.27
N VAL A 93 -7.05 -8.15 -1.44
CA VAL A 93 -6.06 -7.30 -2.14
C VAL A 93 -6.71 -6.00 -2.62
N VAL A 94 -7.91 -6.09 -3.20
CA VAL A 94 -8.68 -4.92 -3.66
C VAL A 94 -9.05 -4.05 -2.47
N TRP A 95 -9.54 -4.67 -1.39
CA TRP A 95 -9.90 -3.94 -0.17
C TRP A 95 -8.68 -3.21 0.43
N LEU A 96 -7.56 -3.90 0.62
CA LEU A 96 -6.32 -3.33 1.17
C LEU A 96 -5.74 -2.24 0.26
N GLY A 97 -5.74 -2.43 -1.06
CA GLY A 97 -5.27 -1.44 -2.01
C GLY A 97 -6.09 -0.15 -1.96
N ALA A 98 -7.42 -0.28 -1.90
CA ALA A 98 -8.32 0.86 -1.78
C ALA A 98 -8.11 1.63 -0.45
N LEU A 99 -7.98 0.92 0.67
CA LEU A 99 -7.76 1.55 1.96
C LEU A 99 -6.39 2.22 2.05
N LEU A 100 -5.34 1.63 1.48
CA LEU A 100 -4.02 2.28 1.44
C LEU A 100 -4.05 3.55 0.58
N HIS A 101 -4.81 3.57 -0.52
CA HIS A 101 -5.06 4.80 -1.27
C HIS A 101 -5.72 5.87 -0.40
N ASP A 102 -6.74 5.50 0.38
CA ASP A 102 -7.41 6.42 1.31
C ASP A 102 -6.45 6.97 2.38
N VAL A 103 -5.51 6.16 2.87
CA VAL A 103 -4.42 6.61 3.77
C VAL A 103 -3.60 7.71 3.11
N VAL A 104 -3.17 7.52 1.86
CA VAL A 104 -2.37 8.53 1.13
C VAL A 104 -3.23 9.77 0.82
N ALA A 105 -4.48 9.57 0.40
CA ALA A 105 -5.41 10.64 0.07
C ALA A 105 -5.69 11.56 1.26
N ALA A 106 -5.62 11.06 2.50
CA ALA A 106 -5.73 11.85 3.72
C ALA A 106 -4.70 12.98 3.80
N PHE A 107 -3.53 12.82 3.18
CA PHE A 107 -2.46 13.83 3.15
C PHE A 107 -2.52 14.76 1.92
N HIS A 108 -3.48 14.57 1.02
CA HIS A 108 -3.58 15.39 -0.18
C HIS A 108 -4.09 16.81 0.15
N PRO A 109 -3.45 17.89 -0.35
CA PRO A 109 -3.81 19.26 0.01
C PRO A 109 -5.22 19.68 -0.43
N ASP A 110 -5.76 19.04 -1.48
CA ASP A 110 -7.12 19.32 -1.97
C ASP A 110 -8.23 18.65 -1.14
N LEU A 111 -7.89 17.77 -0.19
CA LEU A 111 -8.87 17.08 0.64
C LEU A 111 -9.56 18.02 1.67
N PRO A 112 -8.83 18.85 2.46
CA PRO A 112 -9.47 19.81 3.35
C PRO A 112 -10.12 20.95 2.56
N GLY A 113 -11.43 20.87 2.36
CA GLY A 113 -12.23 22.01 1.92
C GLY A 113 -12.35 23.09 3.01
N VAL A 114 -12.73 24.31 2.62
CA VAL A 114 -12.94 25.46 3.53
C VAL A 114 -13.80 25.11 4.76
N PHE A 115 -14.79 24.22 4.58
CA PHE A 115 -15.71 23.74 5.62
C PHE A 115 -15.42 22.31 6.13
N ARG A 116 -14.31 21.69 5.71
CA ARG A 116 -13.97 20.28 5.98
C ARG A 116 -12.57 20.12 6.57
N ARG A 117 -12.20 21.02 7.50
CA ARG A 117 -10.87 21.01 8.15
C ARG A 117 -10.56 19.70 8.88
N ARG A 118 -11.58 18.96 9.34
CA ARG A 118 -11.43 17.66 10.01
C ARG A 118 -11.46 16.45 9.06
N ALA A 119 -11.68 16.65 7.75
CA ALA A 119 -11.83 15.54 6.79
C ALA A 119 -10.60 14.62 6.71
N PRO A 120 -9.34 15.11 6.70
CA PRO A 120 -8.16 14.25 6.76
C PRO A 120 -8.17 13.30 7.97
N HIS A 121 -8.46 13.84 9.16
CA HIS A 121 -8.51 13.05 10.39
C HIS A 121 -9.64 12.02 10.35
N GLN A 122 -10.85 12.42 9.96
CA GLN A 122 -12.01 11.52 9.90
C GLN A 122 -11.82 10.42 8.87
N LEU A 123 -11.24 10.75 7.71
CA LEU A 123 -10.92 9.75 6.68
C LEU A 123 -9.88 8.75 7.21
N LEU A 124 -8.78 9.23 7.79
CA LEU A 124 -7.70 8.38 8.26
C LEU A 124 -8.13 7.51 9.43
N GLU A 125 -8.94 8.04 10.35
CA GLU A 125 -9.55 7.29 11.45
C GLU A 125 -10.49 6.19 10.95
N ALA A 126 -11.41 6.53 10.04
CA ALA A 126 -12.31 5.53 9.45
C ALA A 126 -11.56 4.48 8.63
N THR A 127 -10.47 4.87 7.97
CA THR A 127 -9.60 3.97 7.19
C THR A 127 -8.81 3.05 8.10
N ALA A 128 -8.27 3.55 9.23
CA ALA A 128 -7.58 2.74 10.22
C ALA A 128 -8.50 1.66 10.82
N VAL A 129 -9.73 2.05 11.21
CA VAL A 129 -10.74 1.09 11.68
C VAL A 129 -11.05 0.04 10.61
N ALA A 130 -11.23 0.45 9.36
CA ALA A 130 -11.54 -0.48 8.29
C ALA A 130 -10.37 -1.41 7.92
N LEU A 131 -9.12 -0.96 8.10
CA LEU A 131 -7.93 -1.81 7.94
C LEU A 131 -7.86 -2.88 9.03
N GLU A 132 -8.25 -2.54 10.27
CA GLU A 132 -8.32 -3.50 11.38
C GLU A 132 -9.42 -4.57 11.18
N GLU A 133 -10.45 -4.27 10.39
CA GLU A 133 -11.49 -5.23 10.00
C GLU A 133 -11.04 -6.20 8.90
N VAL A 134 -9.93 -5.93 8.20
CA VAL A 134 -9.47 -6.82 7.13
C VAL A 134 -8.97 -8.13 7.75
N PRO A 135 -9.54 -9.29 7.39
CA PRO A 135 -9.15 -10.56 7.99
C PRO A 135 -7.69 -10.89 7.66
N ALA A 136 -7.02 -11.56 8.60
CA ALA A 136 -5.71 -12.17 8.36
C ALA A 136 -5.77 -13.10 7.12
N PRO A 137 -4.67 -13.25 6.35
CA PRO A 137 -4.69 -14.14 5.20
C PRO A 137 -4.94 -15.59 5.65
N PRO A 138 -6.04 -16.24 5.21
CA PRO A 138 -6.42 -17.56 5.72
C PRO A 138 -5.52 -18.68 5.20
N THR A 139 -4.72 -18.39 4.17
CA THR A 139 -3.84 -19.37 3.53
C THR A 139 -2.49 -18.76 3.17
N VAL A 140 -1.47 -19.61 3.04
CA VAL A 140 -0.14 -19.26 2.52
C VAL A 140 -0.25 -18.57 1.15
N ARG A 141 -1.19 -19.05 0.31
CA ARG A 141 -1.48 -18.48 -1.01
C ARG A 141 -2.02 -17.05 -0.90
N SER A 142 -2.98 -16.79 -0.02
CA SER A 142 -3.50 -15.44 0.21
C SER A 142 -2.41 -14.50 0.73
N ALA A 143 -1.54 -14.96 1.64
CA ALA A 143 -0.40 -14.16 2.12
C ALA A 143 0.57 -13.81 0.98
N LEU A 144 0.87 -14.78 0.11
CA LEU A 144 1.69 -14.58 -1.08
C LEU A 144 1.08 -13.57 -2.05
N LEU A 145 -0.22 -13.71 -2.36
CA LEU A 145 -0.92 -12.79 -3.27
C LEU A 145 -0.95 -11.36 -2.74
N ARG A 146 -1.29 -11.19 -1.46
CA ARG A 146 -1.25 -9.87 -0.80
C ARG A 146 0.13 -9.22 -0.90
N HIS A 147 1.19 -9.98 -0.66
CA HIS A 147 2.55 -9.45 -0.80
C HIS A 147 2.93 -9.15 -2.25
N ALA A 148 2.59 -10.01 -3.21
CA ALA A 148 2.95 -9.80 -4.60
C ALA A 148 2.32 -8.52 -5.17
N TRP A 149 1.06 -8.26 -4.83
CA TRP A 149 0.34 -7.06 -5.24
C TRP A 149 0.76 -5.81 -4.46
N LEU A 150 0.86 -5.93 -3.14
CA LEU A 150 0.90 -4.77 -2.24
C LEU A 150 2.27 -4.54 -1.59
N GLY A 151 3.22 -5.46 -1.73
CA GLY A 151 4.49 -5.45 -0.99
C GLY A 151 5.37 -4.23 -1.23
N ASP A 152 5.30 -3.65 -2.44
CA ASP A 152 6.06 -2.45 -2.77
C ASP A 152 5.31 -1.16 -2.41
N LEU A 153 3.98 -1.20 -2.21
CA LEU A 153 3.17 0.01 -1.99
C LEU A 153 3.67 0.90 -0.84
N PRO A 154 4.01 0.38 0.37
CA PRO A 154 4.52 1.23 1.43
C PRO A 154 5.81 2.00 1.09
N ARG A 155 6.57 1.52 0.11
CA ARG A 155 7.84 2.09 -0.36
C ARG A 155 7.67 3.08 -1.51
N PHE A 156 6.47 3.23 -2.05
CA PHE A 156 6.22 4.27 -3.05
C PHE A 156 6.53 5.63 -2.44
N SER A 157 7.18 6.48 -3.21
CA SER A 157 7.58 7.80 -2.76
C SER A 157 6.64 8.86 -3.29
N LEU A 158 6.28 9.82 -2.44
CA LEU A 158 5.52 10.99 -2.79
C LEU A 158 6.45 12.20 -2.89
N LEU A 159 6.44 12.86 -4.05
CA LEU A 159 7.13 14.13 -4.27
C LEU A 159 6.21 15.30 -3.87
N ARG A 160 6.73 16.18 -3.01
CA ARG A 160 6.14 17.47 -2.68
C ARG A 160 7.10 18.58 -3.07
N THR A 161 6.62 19.50 -3.89
CA THR A 161 7.35 20.71 -4.28
C THR A 161 6.69 21.92 -3.63
N GLU A 162 7.42 22.59 -2.74
CA GLU A 162 7.04 23.90 -2.22
C GLU A 162 7.73 25.01 -3.02
N LEU A 163 6.92 25.96 -3.51
CA LEU A 163 7.39 27.21 -4.08
C LEU A 163 7.07 28.36 -3.12
N ARG A 164 8.06 29.19 -2.82
CA ARG A 164 7.89 30.43 -2.03
C ARG A 164 8.48 31.62 -2.80
N TRP A 165 7.78 32.74 -2.81
CA TRP A 165 8.22 33.99 -3.44
C TRP A 165 7.75 35.19 -2.58
N TRP A 166 8.15 36.41 -2.91
CA TRP A 166 7.91 37.57 -2.02
C TRP A 166 6.43 37.89 -1.74
N VAL A 167 5.50 37.48 -2.61
CA VAL A 167 4.05 37.71 -2.47
C VAL A 167 3.32 36.52 -1.83
N GLY A 168 3.97 35.36 -1.68
CA GLY A 168 3.29 34.17 -1.15
C GLY A 168 3.99 32.85 -1.48
N GLY A 169 3.23 31.77 -1.52
CA GLY A 169 3.74 30.44 -1.86
C GLY A 169 2.67 29.50 -2.39
N ALA A 170 3.10 28.38 -2.95
CA ALA A 170 2.23 27.30 -3.42
C ALA A 170 2.91 25.95 -3.17
N SER A 171 2.12 24.93 -2.81
CA SER A 171 2.58 23.56 -2.62
C SER A 171 1.97 22.67 -3.69
N PHE A 172 2.79 21.83 -4.32
CA PHE A 172 2.40 20.86 -5.32
C PHE A 172 2.74 19.47 -4.81
N VAL A 173 1.79 18.55 -4.87
CA VAL A 173 1.94 17.17 -4.38
C VAL A 173 1.70 16.23 -5.55
N GLY A 174 2.70 15.44 -5.91
CA GLY A 174 2.65 14.51 -7.04
C GLY A 174 2.45 15.16 -8.42
N LYS A 175 2.65 16.48 -8.53
CA LYS A 175 2.45 17.24 -9.78
C LYS A 175 3.57 18.26 -9.95
N GLU A 176 3.99 18.47 -11.20
CA GLU A 176 4.97 19.50 -11.51
C GLU A 176 4.33 20.90 -11.36
N PRO A 177 5.02 21.86 -10.72
CA PRO A 177 4.53 23.23 -10.64
C PRO A 177 4.38 23.86 -12.04
N PRO A 178 3.32 24.66 -12.28
CA PRO A 178 3.16 25.40 -13.52
C PRO A 178 4.37 26.28 -13.84
N ARG A 179 4.92 26.19 -15.07
CA ARG A 179 6.10 26.96 -15.52
C ARG A 179 6.00 28.47 -15.25
N ARG A 180 4.80 29.04 -15.29
CA ARG A 180 4.55 30.47 -15.01
C ARG A 180 4.91 30.89 -13.58
N LEU A 181 4.89 29.97 -12.61
CA LEU A 181 5.26 30.25 -11.22
C LEU A 181 6.77 30.18 -11.00
N LEU A 182 7.49 29.48 -11.88
CA LEU A 182 8.95 29.41 -11.91
C LEU A 182 9.58 30.57 -12.71
N ALA A 183 8.76 31.36 -13.41
CA ALA A 183 9.23 32.48 -14.22
C ALA A 183 9.75 33.64 -13.36
N TRP A 184 10.81 34.31 -13.86
CA TRP A 184 11.48 35.45 -13.24
C TRP A 184 11.98 35.17 -11.80
N PRO A 185 12.81 34.13 -11.60
CA PRO A 185 13.23 33.69 -10.28
C PRO A 185 13.95 34.79 -9.48
N GLU A 186 14.74 35.64 -10.13
CA GLU A 186 15.48 36.74 -9.48
C GLU A 186 14.57 37.89 -9.04
N VAL A 187 13.68 38.34 -9.93
CA VAL A 187 12.74 39.44 -9.66
C VAL A 187 11.71 39.04 -8.59
N ARG A 188 11.22 37.79 -8.66
CA ARG A 188 10.22 37.26 -7.72
C ARG A 188 10.84 36.60 -6.48
N ARG A 189 12.16 36.42 -6.44
CA ARG A 189 12.89 35.67 -5.40
C ARG A 189 12.25 34.30 -5.15
N VAL A 190 12.01 33.54 -6.22
CA VAL A 190 11.37 32.22 -6.14
C VAL A 190 12.33 31.21 -5.53
N ARG A 191 11.93 30.58 -4.43
CA ARG A 191 12.61 29.45 -3.79
C ARG A 191 11.81 28.18 -4.05
N ARG A 192 12.50 27.12 -4.48
CA ARG A 192 11.94 25.79 -4.69
C ARG A 192 12.55 24.83 -3.68
N ASP A 193 11.70 24.13 -2.95
CA ASP A 193 12.07 23.04 -2.03
C ASP A 193 11.34 21.78 -2.48
N ASP A 194 12.09 20.80 -2.97
CA ASP A 194 11.57 19.51 -3.41
C ASP A 194 11.89 18.46 -2.34
N ARG A 195 10.86 17.84 -1.78
CA ARG A 195 10.98 16.78 -0.77
C ARG A 195 10.29 15.53 -1.26
N THR A 196 11.00 14.41 -1.13
CA THR A 196 10.49 13.09 -1.52
C THR A 196 10.54 12.18 -0.31
N VAL A 197 9.40 11.57 0.05
CA VAL A 197 9.28 10.69 1.21
C VAL A 197 8.39 9.50 0.86
N GLU A 198 8.74 8.32 1.38
CA GLU A 198 7.97 7.08 1.19
C GLU A 198 6.58 7.14 1.86
N ILE A 199 5.62 6.37 1.37
CA ILE A 199 4.25 6.28 1.91
C ILE A 199 4.27 5.94 3.42
N LEU A 200 5.20 5.07 3.82
CA LEU A 200 5.40 4.69 5.22
C LEU A 200 5.78 5.87 6.13
N ARG A 201 6.35 6.94 5.59
CA ARG A 201 6.87 8.09 6.33
C ARG A 201 6.12 9.39 6.00
N LEU A 202 4.93 9.30 5.38
CA LEU A 202 4.16 10.47 4.94
C LEU A 202 3.99 11.58 5.98
N PRO A 203 3.74 11.30 7.28
CA PRO A 203 3.62 12.37 8.27
C PRO A 203 4.85 13.30 8.32
N GLU A 204 6.05 12.78 8.03
CA GLU A 204 7.29 13.56 8.02
C GLU A 204 7.31 14.59 6.88
N LEU A 205 6.72 14.24 5.72
CA LEU A 205 6.62 15.14 4.57
C LEU A 205 5.74 16.36 4.85
N PHE A 206 4.83 16.23 5.81
CA PHE A 206 3.84 17.24 6.18
C PHE A 206 4.00 17.70 7.64
N ALA A 207 5.17 17.49 8.26
CA ALA A 207 5.41 17.79 9.68
C ALA A 207 5.03 19.22 10.07
N ASP A 208 5.21 20.19 9.17
CA ASP A 208 4.86 21.60 9.39
C ASP A 208 3.35 21.85 9.59
N ASN A 209 2.50 20.95 9.09
CA ASN A 209 1.03 21.08 9.07
C ASN A 209 0.30 19.91 9.74
N THR A 210 1.03 18.90 10.21
CA THR A 210 0.46 17.65 10.71
C THR A 210 0.47 17.67 12.23
N THR A 211 -0.71 17.48 12.84
CA THR A 211 -0.80 17.32 14.29
C THR A 211 -0.27 15.94 14.70
N THR A 212 0.25 15.81 15.92
CA THR A 212 0.67 14.53 16.50
C THR A 212 -0.41 13.44 16.38
N ALA A 213 -1.69 13.83 16.43
CA ALA A 213 -2.84 12.94 16.22
C ALA A 213 -2.94 12.35 14.81
N ILE A 214 -2.66 13.11 13.75
CA ILE A 214 -2.68 12.56 12.37
C ILE A 214 -1.52 11.58 12.18
N GLY A 215 -0.34 11.89 12.74
CA GLY A 215 0.80 10.99 12.73
C GLY A 215 0.52 9.65 13.43
N SER A 216 -0.13 9.67 14.59
CA SER A 216 -0.50 8.43 15.30
C SER A 216 -1.57 7.62 14.57
N LEU A 217 -2.57 8.28 13.96
CA LEU A 217 -3.56 7.61 13.12
C LEU A 217 -2.95 6.97 11.87
N HIS A 218 -1.97 7.63 11.24
CA HIS A 218 -1.25 7.07 10.10
C HIS A 218 -0.44 5.84 10.53
N ALA A 219 0.31 5.93 11.63
CA ALA A 219 1.05 4.79 12.18
C ALA A 219 0.12 3.61 12.51
N ARG A 220 -1.05 3.87 13.09
CA ARG A 220 -2.09 2.85 13.34
C ARG A 220 -2.60 2.21 12.05
N ALA A 221 -2.95 3.01 11.05
CA ALA A 221 -3.40 2.51 9.75
C ALA A 221 -2.33 1.65 9.07
N MET A 222 -1.08 2.12 9.05
CA MET A 222 0.04 1.35 8.47
C MET A 222 0.32 0.07 9.27
N ALA A 223 0.16 0.08 10.59
CA ALA A 223 0.33 -1.12 11.41
C ALA A 223 -0.72 -2.18 11.07
N ALA A 224 -1.99 -1.78 10.95
CA ALA A 224 -3.08 -2.67 10.54
C ALA A 224 -2.88 -3.22 9.11
N PHE A 225 -2.45 -2.37 8.17
CA PHE A 225 -2.12 -2.80 6.80
C PHE A 225 -0.99 -3.84 6.78
N LEU A 226 0.08 -3.61 7.55
CA LEU A 226 1.23 -4.53 7.63
C LEU A 226 0.84 -5.84 8.33
N ALA A 227 0.02 -5.79 9.38
CA ALA A 227 -0.54 -6.99 10.01
C ALA A 227 -1.36 -7.84 9.03
N ALA A 228 -2.10 -7.20 8.12
CA ALA A 228 -2.85 -7.89 7.06
C ALA A 228 -1.95 -8.40 5.90
N THR A 229 -0.68 -8.00 5.86
CA THR A 229 0.29 -8.34 4.79
C THR A 229 1.58 -8.93 5.38
N PRO A 230 1.53 -10.09 6.06
CA PRO A 230 2.61 -10.58 6.94
C PRO A 230 3.97 -10.77 6.24
N LEU A 231 4.01 -11.16 4.95
CA LEU A 231 5.27 -11.26 4.22
C LEU A 231 5.88 -9.88 3.93
N THR A 232 5.05 -8.86 3.69
CA THR A 232 5.50 -7.47 3.54
C THR A 232 6.01 -6.93 4.88
N ASP A 233 5.31 -7.24 5.96
CA ASP A 233 5.70 -6.85 7.31
C ASP A 233 7.08 -7.41 7.70
N LEU A 234 7.31 -8.70 7.43
CA LEU A 234 8.59 -9.38 7.64
C LEU A 234 9.72 -8.80 6.76
N MET A 235 9.42 -8.51 5.49
CA MET A 235 10.38 -7.86 4.59
C MET A 235 10.78 -6.47 5.12
N MET A 236 9.84 -5.75 5.72
CA MET A 236 10.02 -4.38 6.21
C MET A 236 10.23 -4.28 7.72
N ALA A 237 10.74 -5.34 8.37
CA ALA A 237 10.78 -5.38 9.83
C ALA A 237 11.72 -4.35 10.48
N GLY A 238 12.71 -3.84 9.76
CA GLY A 238 13.69 -2.86 10.25
C GLY A 238 13.20 -1.41 10.23
N ARG A 239 11.94 -1.18 9.89
CA ARG A 239 11.33 0.15 9.89
C ARG A 239 11.23 0.74 11.31
N LEU A 240 11.28 2.06 11.40
CA LEU A 240 11.17 2.78 12.68
C LEU A 240 9.71 2.99 13.12
N SER A 241 8.80 3.25 12.17
CA SER A 241 7.39 3.53 12.46
C SER A 241 6.48 3.01 11.34
N PRO A 242 5.37 2.33 11.67
CA PRO A 242 5.10 1.71 12.97
C PRO A 242 6.18 0.64 13.27
N PRO A 243 6.60 0.41 14.53
CA PRO A 243 7.60 -0.60 14.82
C PRO A 243 7.13 -2.00 14.42
N PHE A 244 8.07 -2.86 14.01
CA PHE A 244 7.75 -4.26 13.70
C PHE A 244 7.29 -5.01 14.94
N GLN A 245 6.20 -5.76 14.78
CA GLN A 245 5.67 -6.65 15.80
C GLN A 245 5.33 -7.98 15.13
N LEU A 246 5.75 -9.09 15.73
CA LEU A 246 5.40 -10.41 15.24
C LEU A 246 3.92 -10.67 15.52
N THR A 247 3.08 -10.43 14.53
CA THR A 247 1.62 -10.63 14.62
C THR A 247 1.27 -12.12 14.63
N GLU A 248 0.08 -12.46 15.15
CA GLU A 248 -0.44 -13.82 15.10
C GLU A 248 -0.53 -14.36 13.67
N ALA A 249 -0.92 -13.50 12.71
CA ALA A 249 -0.96 -13.86 11.29
C ALA A 249 0.42 -14.24 10.74
N ALA A 250 1.46 -13.49 11.10
CA ALA A 250 2.84 -13.81 10.73
C ALA A 250 3.33 -15.10 11.41
N ALA A 251 3.04 -15.29 12.69
CA ALA A 251 3.39 -16.49 13.43
C ALA A 251 2.71 -17.75 12.84
N HIS A 252 1.41 -17.67 12.55
CA HIS A 252 0.65 -18.75 11.94
C HIS A 252 1.18 -19.09 10.53
N LEU A 253 1.52 -18.08 9.73
CA LEU A 253 2.15 -18.29 8.43
C LEU A 253 3.46 -19.07 8.55
N ILE A 254 4.36 -18.65 9.46
CA ILE A 254 5.67 -19.25 9.68
C ILE A 254 5.57 -20.67 10.27
N ALA A 255 4.50 -20.98 11.02
CA ALA A 255 4.30 -22.32 11.58
C ALA A 255 4.15 -23.42 10.52
N SER A 256 3.75 -23.07 9.29
CA SER A 256 3.68 -24.03 8.18
C SER A 256 5.01 -24.12 7.41
N PRO A 257 5.45 -25.30 6.94
CA PRO A 257 6.69 -25.42 6.17
C PRO A 257 6.71 -24.57 4.88
N ALA A 258 5.56 -24.44 4.22
CA ALA A 258 5.43 -23.61 3.02
C ALA A 258 5.53 -22.11 3.35
N GLY A 259 4.82 -21.65 4.39
CA GLY A 259 4.87 -20.27 4.83
C GLY A 259 6.24 -19.88 5.41
N ALA A 260 6.91 -20.75 6.15
CA ALA A 260 8.29 -20.54 6.62
C ALA A 260 9.27 -20.32 5.45
N ARG A 261 9.16 -21.10 4.36
CA ARG A 261 9.98 -20.92 3.16
C ARG A 261 9.72 -19.55 2.49
N LEU A 262 8.46 -19.13 2.39
CA LEU A 262 8.11 -17.82 1.85
C LEU A 262 8.62 -16.69 2.75
N ALA A 263 8.45 -16.82 4.07
CA ALA A 263 8.93 -15.87 5.06
C ALA A 263 10.45 -15.69 4.95
N ARG A 264 11.23 -16.78 4.91
CA ARG A 264 12.70 -16.70 4.71
C ARG A 264 13.08 -15.94 3.45
N ARG A 265 12.34 -16.16 2.34
CA ARG A 265 12.61 -15.47 1.07
C ARG A 265 12.22 -14.01 1.12
N ALA A 266 11.09 -13.66 1.71
CA ALA A 266 10.68 -12.27 1.91
C ALA A 266 11.67 -11.51 2.80
N ILE A 267 12.12 -12.14 3.89
CA ILE A 267 13.18 -11.63 4.76
C ILE A 267 14.48 -11.42 3.99
N ALA A 268 14.91 -12.40 3.18
CA ALA A 268 16.13 -12.26 2.38
C ALA A 268 16.07 -11.09 1.36
N LEU A 269 14.88 -10.74 0.87
CA LEU A 269 14.66 -9.60 0.00
C LEU A 269 14.63 -8.25 0.74
N GLY A 270 14.39 -8.25 2.05
CA GLY A 270 14.17 -7.07 2.87
C GLY A 270 15.43 -6.31 3.32
N GLU A 271 16.61 -6.64 2.81
CA GLU A 271 17.91 -6.04 3.19
C GLU A 271 18.08 -5.85 4.72
N GLU A 272 18.10 -4.60 5.21
CA GLU A 272 18.21 -4.27 6.64
C GLU A 272 17.00 -4.76 7.44
N GLY A 273 15.79 -4.64 6.86
CA GLY A 273 14.58 -5.15 7.49
C GLY A 273 14.61 -6.66 7.67
N GLY A 274 15.20 -7.38 6.71
CA GLY A 274 15.43 -8.81 6.80
C GLY A 274 16.42 -9.22 7.90
N LYS A 275 17.44 -8.40 8.19
CA LYS A 275 18.36 -8.67 9.31
C LYS A 275 17.62 -8.55 10.64
N PHE A 276 16.89 -7.44 10.84
CA PHE A 276 16.10 -7.23 12.06
C PHE A 276 15.05 -8.32 12.28
N ALA A 277 14.32 -8.72 11.23
CA ALA A 277 13.34 -9.81 11.32
C ALA A 277 13.97 -11.10 11.85
N ARG A 278 15.16 -11.47 11.36
CA ARG A 278 15.87 -12.68 11.81
C ARG A 278 16.28 -12.60 13.28
N GLU A 279 16.75 -11.45 13.74
CA GLU A 279 17.12 -11.23 15.14
C GLU A 279 15.91 -11.36 16.06
N VAL A 280 14.78 -10.75 15.70
CA VAL A 280 13.52 -10.88 16.46
C VAL A 280 13.03 -12.32 16.46
N LEU A 281 13.07 -13.01 15.32
CA LEU A 281 12.59 -14.40 15.22
C LEU A 281 13.51 -15.37 15.98
N ALA A 282 14.81 -15.10 16.05
CA ALA A 282 15.75 -15.86 16.85
C ALA A 282 15.55 -15.64 18.36
N SER A 283 15.17 -14.43 18.78
CA SER A 283 14.98 -14.11 20.21
C SER A 283 13.68 -14.67 20.80
N VAL A 284 12.65 -14.88 19.98
CA VAL A 284 11.36 -15.42 20.42
C VAL A 284 11.45 -16.91 20.82
N GLY A 285 12.46 -17.65 20.35
CA GLY A 285 12.65 -19.07 20.66
C GLY A 285 11.53 -20.00 20.13
N GLY A 286 11.79 -21.31 20.08
CA GLY A 286 10.79 -22.33 19.75
C GLY A 286 10.66 -22.68 18.26
N ALA A 287 9.52 -23.28 17.88
CA ALA A 287 9.28 -23.88 16.56
C ALA A 287 9.40 -22.88 15.39
N ALA A 288 9.09 -21.59 15.62
CA ALA A 288 9.25 -20.54 14.61
C ALA A 288 10.73 -20.24 14.29
N ALA A 289 11.60 -20.21 15.32
CA ALA A 289 13.04 -20.06 15.12
C ALA A 289 13.62 -21.28 14.39
N ALA A 290 13.21 -22.50 14.77
CA ALA A 290 13.62 -23.74 14.11
C ALA A 290 13.11 -23.85 12.66
N ALA A 291 11.92 -23.32 12.36
CA ALA A 291 11.36 -23.30 11.02
C ALA A 291 12.08 -22.31 10.08
N LEU A 292 12.84 -21.36 10.63
CA LEU A 292 13.55 -20.30 9.90
C LEU A 292 15.08 -20.45 9.90
N ALA A 293 15.65 -21.34 10.74
CA ALA A 293 17.00 -21.86 10.59
C ALA A 293 17.16 -22.63 9.26
#